data_AF-A0A3S4Y0N5-F1
#
_entry.id   AF-A0A3S4Y0N5-F1
#
_cell.length_a   1.000
_cell.length_b   1.000
_cell.length_c   1.000
_cell.angle_alpha   90.00
_cell.angle_beta   90.00
_cell.angle_gamma   90.00
#
_symmetry.space_group_name_H-M   'P 1'
#
loop_
_entity.id
_entity.type
_entity.pdbx_description
1 polymer ?
#
loop_
_entity_poly.entity_id
_entity_poly.type
_entity_poly.pdbx_seq_one_letter_code
_entity_poly.pdbx_strand_id
1 'polypeptide(L)'
;MLSNPVVISIIVLLTLSLLRINVIIALVIAALTAGLCGGLGLTKTIETFTGGLGDGAEVAMNYAMLGAFAIAISKSGITDLIAYKIITKINKTPTSNNLAWFKYLIFGILVLFSISSQNLLPVHIAFIPIVVPPLLSIFNRLNIDRRAVACVLTFGLTATYMLLPVGFGKIFIESILVKISIRQERTLVYKRMLPKYL
;
A
#
# COMPACT_ATOMS: atom_id res chain seq x y z
N MET A 1 10.55 22.77 19.92
CA MET A 1 10.39 21.68 18.92
C MET A 1 10.28 20.30 19.59
N LEU A 2 11.11 19.96 20.57
CA LEU A 2 11.07 18.67 21.30
C LEU A 2 9.82 18.47 22.18
N SER A 3 9.16 19.53 22.63
CA SER A 3 7.91 19.49 23.39
C SER A 3 6.65 19.32 22.53
N ASN A 4 6.79 19.12 21.21
CA ASN A 4 5.64 18.87 20.35
C ASN A 4 5.09 17.45 20.63
N PRO A 5 3.80 17.31 20.99
CA PRO A 5 3.19 16.01 21.26
C PRO A 5 3.38 14.98 20.14
N VAL A 6 3.44 15.43 18.88
CA VAL A 6 3.68 14.58 17.71
C VAL A 6 5.09 14.00 17.73
N VAL A 7 6.10 14.82 18.06
CA VAL A 7 7.50 14.37 18.11
C VAL A 7 7.71 13.38 19.24
N ILE A 8 7.09 13.63 20.40
CA ILE A 8 7.13 12.73 21.56
C ILE A 8 6.52 11.37 21.18
N SER A 9 5.37 11.36 20.51
CA SER A 9 4.70 10.15 20.03
C SER A 9 5.59 9.30 19.12
N ILE A 10 6.27 9.93 18.15
CA ILE A 10 7.18 9.24 17.22
C ILE A 10 8.37 8.63 17.98
N ILE A 11 8.96 9.35 18.93
CA ILE A 11 10.06 8.83 19.75
C ILE A 11 9.60 7.63 20.58
N VAL A 12 8.40 7.69 21.19
CA VAL A 12 7.81 6.58 21.95
C VAL A 12 7.58 5.36 21.06
N LEU A 13 6.98 5.56 19.88
CA LEU A 13 6.74 4.51 18.90
C LEU A 13 8.04 3.81 18.48
N LEU A 14 9.07 4.59 18.14
CA LEU A 14 10.37 4.07 17.71
C LEU A 14 11.07 3.33 18.84
N THR A 15 11.04 3.88 20.06
CA THR A 15 11.66 3.25 21.22
C THR A 15 11.01 1.91 21.53
N LEU A 16 9.67 1.84 21.56
CA LEU A 16 8.93 0.60 21.80
C LEU A 16 9.17 -0.43 20.67
N SER A 17 9.26 0.02 19.42
CA SER A 17 9.56 -0.85 18.28
C SER A 17 10.99 -1.40 18.32
N LEU A 18 11.97 -0.60 18.77
CA LEU A 18 13.36 -1.03 18.98
C LEU A 18 13.49 -2.04 20.13
N LEU A 19 12.64 -1.91 21.15
CA LEU A 19 12.51 -2.89 22.24
C LEU A 19 11.80 -4.19 21.81
N ARG A 20 11.53 -4.39 20.51
CA ARG A 20 10.85 -5.56 19.94
C ARG A 20 9.43 -5.78 20.49
N ILE A 21 8.76 -4.72 20.93
CA ILE A 21 7.33 -4.78 21.26
C ILE A 21 6.53 -4.83 19.96
N ASN A 22 5.39 -5.54 19.97
CA ASN A 22 4.51 -5.60 18.81
C ASN A 22 4.12 -4.19 18.34
N VAL A 23 4.29 -3.93 17.05
CA VAL A 23 4.02 -2.63 16.41
C VAL A 23 2.61 -2.15 16.70
N ILE A 24 1.62 -3.05 16.76
CA ILE A 24 0.23 -2.69 17.07
C ILE A 24 0.13 -2.08 18.48
N ILE A 25 0.78 -2.70 19.46
CA ILE A 25 0.79 -2.22 20.85
C ILE A 25 1.56 -0.90 20.94
N ALA A 26 2.68 -0.79 20.23
CA ALA A 26 3.49 0.42 20.18
C ALA A 26 2.70 1.61 19.60
N LEU A 27 1.90 1.39 18.55
CA LEU A 27 1.03 2.41 17.95
C LEU A 27 -0.06 2.90 18.92
N VAL A 28 -0.69 1.99 19.66
CA VAL A 28 -1.69 2.35 20.67
C VAL A 28 -1.06 3.23 21.75
N ILE A 29 0.08 2.82 22.31
CA ILE A 29 0.77 3.58 23.36
C ILE A 29 1.26 4.94 22.82
N ALA A 30 1.80 4.99 21.61
CA ALA A 30 2.23 6.22 20.97
C ALA A 30 1.06 7.20 20.71
N ALA A 31 -0.11 6.70 20.31
CA ALA A 31 -1.30 7.52 20.11
C ALA A 31 -1.86 8.06 21.43
N LEU A 32 -1.90 7.23 22.48
CA LEU A 32 -2.34 7.66 23.82
C LEU A 32 -1.39 8.71 24.40
N THR A 33 -0.08 8.50 24.29
CA THR A 33 0.92 9.48 24.75
C THR A 33 0.82 10.80 23.97
N ALA A 34 0.57 10.77 22.66
CA ALA A 34 0.32 11.97 21.86
C ALA A 34 -0.89 12.77 22.37
N GLY A 35 -2.02 12.09 22.61
CA GLY A 35 -3.25 12.76 23.03
C GLY A 35 -3.16 13.35 24.44
N LEU A 36 -2.50 12.64 25.36
CA LEU A 36 -2.25 13.12 26.71
C LEU A 36 -1.28 14.30 26.73
N CYS A 37 -0.16 14.23 26.02
CA CYS A 37 0.77 15.36 25.88
C CYS A 37 0.15 16.55 25.13
N GLY A 38 -0.84 16.30 24.27
CA GLY A 38 -1.61 17.31 23.55
C GLY A 38 -2.72 17.98 24.35
N GLY A 39 -2.94 17.58 25.61
CA GLY A 39 -3.94 18.20 26.50
C GLY A 39 -5.39 17.78 26.22
N LEU A 40 -5.62 16.75 25.41
CA LEU A 40 -6.97 16.25 25.09
C LEU A 40 -7.64 15.55 26.30
N GLY A 41 -6.85 15.11 27.28
CA GLY A 41 -7.34 14.27 28.37
C GLY A 41 -7.63 12.83 27.92
N LEU A 42 -7.74 11.90 28.87
CA LEU A 42 -7.80 10.46 28.58
C LEU A 42 -9.06 10.10 27.77
N THR A 43 -10.23 10.57 28.19
CA THR A 43 -11.52 10.25 27.53
C THR A 43 -11.55 10.72 26.08
N LYS A 44 -11.18 11.98 25.82
CA LYS A 44 -11.18 12.53 24.46
C LYS A 44 -10.09 11.90 23.60
N THR A 45 -8.96 11.53 24.18
CA THR A 45 -7.89 10.82 23.47
C THR A 45 -8.38 9.46 22.98
N ILE A 46 -9.06 8.69 23.83
CA ILE A 46 -9.62 7.39 23.45
C ILE A 46 -10.69 7.57 22.36
N GLU A 47 -11.61 8.52 22.54
CA GLU A 47 -12.67 8.82 21.55
C GLU A 47 -12.09 9.22 20.18
N THR A 48 -11.04 10.05 20.17
CA THR A 48 -10.39 10.49 18.93
C THR A 48 -9.60 9.35 18.28
N PHE A 49 -8.93 8.52 19.09
CA PHE A 49 -8.20 7.35 18.61
C PHE A 49 -9.15 6.32 18.00
N THR A 50 -10.23 5.96 18.69
CA THR A 50 -11.21 4.99 18.18
C THR A 50 -11.98 5.53 16.98
N GLY A 51 -12.33 6.81 16.98
CA GLY A 51 -12.91 7.49 15.81
C GLY A 51 -11.99 7.46 14.58
N GLY A 52 -10.69 7.64 14.78
CA GLY A 52 -9.69 7.56 13.71
C GLY A 52 -9.43 6.14 13.17
N LEU A 53 -9.77 5.10 13.93
CA LEU A 53 -9.67 3.71 13.45
C LEU A 53 -10.79 3.34 12.48
N GLY A 54 -11.96 3.97 12.57
CA GLY A 54 -13.14 3.63 11.74
C GLY A 54 -12.84 3.68 10.25
N ASP A 55 -12.22 4.78 9.78
CA ASP A 55 -11.85 4.97 8.37
C ASP A 55 -10.83 3.91 7.88
N GLY A 56 -9.98 3.40 8.77
CA GLY A 56 -8.99 2.36 8.47
C GLY A 56 -9.52 0.93 8.65
N ALA A 57 -10.60 0.74 9.40
CA ALA A 57 -11.12 -0.58 9.76
C ALA A 57 -11.73 -1.32 8.56
N GLU A 58 -12.47 -0.60 7.70
CA GLU A 58 -13.01 -1.16 6.47
C GLU A 58 -11.88 -1.62 5.53
N VAL A 59 -10.83 -0.80 5.40
CA VAL A 59 -9.64 -1.12 4.61
C VAL A 59 -8.93 -2.36 5.17
N ALA A 60 -8.75 -2.44 6.50
CA ALA A 60 -8.14 -3.58 7.17
C ALA A 60 -8.93 -4.88 6.96
N MET A 61 -10.26 -4.82 7.06
CA MET A 61 -11.14 -5.97 6.84
C MET A 61 -11.06 -6.46 5.39
N ASN A 62 -11.04 -5.55 4.42
CA ASN A 62 -10.83 -5.89 3.02
C ASN A 62 -9.49 -6.59 2.79
N TYR A 63 -8.41 -6.15 3.45
CA TYR A 63 -7.08 -6.78 3.32
C TYR A 63 -7.08 -8.18 3.93
N ALA A 64 -7.74 -8.36 5.07
CA ALA A 64 -7.90 -9.66 5.69
C ALA A 64 -8.67 -10.62 4.77
N MET A 65 -9.77 -10.16 4.16
CA MET A 65 -10.57 -10.95 3.21
C MET A 65 -9.78 -11.30 1.94
N LEU A 66 -9.03 -10.36 1.37
CA LEU A 66 -8.18 -10.59 0.20
C LEU A 66 -7.03 -11.56 0.50
N GLY A 67 -6.44 -11.46 1.69
CA GLY A 67 -5.46 -12.42 2.17
C GLY A 67 -6.05 -13.82 2.33
N ALA A 68 -7.23 -13.93 2.94
CA ALA A 68 -7.96 -15.19 3.07
C ALA A 68 -8.31 -15.80 1.71
N PHE A 69 -8.75 -14.97 0.75
CA PHE A 69 -9.03 -15.38 -0.62
C PHE A 69 -7.77 -15.88 -1.35
N ALA A 70 -6.65 -15.17 -1.22
CA ALA A 70 -5.37 -15.58 -1.78
C ALA A 70 -4.91 -16.95 -1.26
N ILE A 71 -5.08 -17.20 0.04
CA ILE A 71 -4.80 -18.49 0.67
C ILE A 71 -5.75 -19.57 0.15
N ALA A 72 -7.06 -19.28 0.06
CA ALA A 72 -8.06 -20.23 -0.44
C ALA A 72 -7.77 -20.65 -1.89
N ILE A 73 -7.43 -19.70 -2.77
CA ILE A 73 -7.04 -19.99 -4.16
C ILE A 73 -5.72 -20.76 -4.23
N SER A 74 -4.72 -20.38 -3.44
CA SER A 74 -3.44 -21.10 -3.41
C SER A 74 -3.61 -22.55 -2.92
N LYS A 75 -4.62 -22.82 -2.08
CA LYS A 75 -4.93 -24.16 -1.56
C LYS A 75 -5.89 -24.95 -2.44
N SER A 76 -6.63 -24.30 -3.36
CA SER A 76 -7.60 -24.99 -4.23
C SER A 76 -6.95 -25.75 -5.41
N GLY A 77 -5.65 -25.59 -5.64
CA GLY A 77 -4.91 -26.27 -6.73
C GLY A 77 -5.15 -25.67 -8.12
N ILE A 78 -6.08 -24.72 -8.26
CA ILE A 78 -6.36 -24.01 -9.53
C ILE A 78 -5.10 -23.33 -10.06
N THR A 79 -4.30 -22.75 -9.15
CA THR A 79 -3.03 -22.09 -9.46
C THR A 79 -2.01 -23.05 -10.08
N ASP A 80 -1.98 -24.30 -9.63
CA ASP A 80 -1.07 -25.32 -10.15
C ASP A 80 -1.52 -25.83 -11.53
N LEU A 81 -2.83 -25.94 -11.76
CA LEU A 81 -3.40 -26.29 -13.05
C LEU A 81 -3.11 -25.23 -14.13
N ILE A 82 -3.28 -23.95 -13.79
CA ILE A 82 -2.97 -22.82 -14.69
C ILE A 82 -1.49 -22.84 -15.05
N ALA A 83 -0.62 -23.01 -14.05
CA ALA A 83 0.82 -23.10 -14.28
C ALA A 83 1.18 -24.30 -15.15
N TYR A 84 0.64 -25.49 -14.86
CA TYR A 84 0.87 -26.68 -15.68
C TYR A 84 0.46 -26.46 -17.14
N LYS A 85 -0.70 -25.83 -17.39
CA LYS A 85 -1.18 -25.53 -18.74
C LYS A 85 -0.30 -24.54 -19.49
N ILE A 86 0.22 -23.52 -18.79
CA ILE A 86 1.17 -22.55 -19.36
C ILE A 86 2.50 -23.25 -19.67
N ILE A 87 3.04 -24.01 -18.73
CA ILE A 87 4.33 -24.71 -18.85
C ILE A 87 4.30 -25.78 -19.94
N THR A 88 3.23 -26.58 -20.02
CA THR A 88 3.08 -27.60 -21.08
C THR A 88 2.93 -26.98 -22.47
N LYS A 89 2.34 -25.79 -22.57
CA LYS A 89 2.30 -25.03 -23.83
C LYS A 89 3.69 -24.55 -24.27
N ILE A 90 4.58 -24.26 -23.31
CA ILE A 90 5.94 -23.76 -23.54
C ILE A 90 6.94 -24.89 -23.82
N ASN A 91 6.85 -26.00 -23.08
CA ASN A 91 7.76 -27.14 -23.19
C ASN A 91 7.71 -27.87 -24.55
N LYS A 92 6.73 -27.57 -25.42
CA LYS A 92 6.70 -28.13 -26.78
C LYS A 92 7.80 -27.58 -27.71
N THR A 93 8.53 -26.52 -27.32
CA THR A 93 9.65 -25.96 -28.10
C THR A 93 10.83 -25.59 -27.18
N PRO A 94 11.66 -26.54 -26.72
CA PRO A 94 12.74 -26.25 -25.79
C PRO A 94 13.94 -25.65 -26.54
N THR A 95 14.20 -24.36 -26.34
CA THR A 95 15.48 -23.71 -26.68
C THR A 95 15.79 -22.71 -25.57
N SER A 96 17.05 -22.65 -25.13
CA SER A 96 17.52 -21.75 -24.04
C SER A 96 17.04 -20.30 -24.21
N ASN A 97 17.04 -19.79 -25.45
CA ASN A 97 16.53 -18.45 -25.78
C ASN A 97 15.02 -18.26 -25.52
N ASN A 98 14.19 -19.28 -25.76
CA ASN A 98 12.74 -19.17 -25.55
C ASN A 98 12.38 -19.06 -24.07
N LEU A 99 13.17 -19.69 -23.19
CA LEU A 99 12.96 -19.61 -21.75
C LEU A 99 13.29 -18.22 -21.20
N ALA A 100 14.38 -17.61 -21.67
CA ALA A 100 14.75 -16.24 -21.32
C ALA A 100 13.71 -15.22 -21.82
N TRP A 101 13.27 -15.35 -23.09
CA TRP A 101 12.23 -14.50 -23.66
C TRP A 101 10.92 -14.58 -22.87
N PHE A 102 10.54 -15.79 -22.45
CA PHE A 102 9.34 -16.00 -21.63
C PHE A 102 9.42 -15.35 -20.24
N LYS A 103 10.61 -15.38 -19.60
CA LYS A 103 10.83 -14.65 -18.33
C LYS A 103 10.60 -13.15 -18.51
N TYR A 104 11.17 -12.55 -19.56
CA TYR A 104 10.99 -11.13 -19.86
C TYR A 104 9.54 -10.79 -20.21
N LEU A 105 8.84 -11.69 -20.92
CA LEU A 105 7.41 -11.52 -21.22
C LEU A 105 6.56 -11.51 -19.95
N ILE A 106 6.83 -12.41 -18.99
CA ILE A 106 6.15 -12.41 -17.68
C ILE A 106 6.39 -11.09 -16.94
N PHE A 107 7.63 -10.61 -16.88
CA PHE A 107 7.92 -9.32 -16.25
C PHE A 107 7.19 -8.17 -16.96
N GLY A 108 7.16 -8.18 -18.30
CA GLY A 108 6.43 -7.18 -19.09
C GLY A 108 4.92 -7.17 -18.81
N ILE A 109 4.30 -8.36 -18.73
CA ILE A 109 2.88 -8.49 -18.36
C ILE A 109 2.65 -7.99 -16.93
N LEU A 110 3.50 -8.35 -15.98
CA LEU A 110 3.37 -7.89 -14.58
C LEU A 110 3.50 -6.38 -14.45
N VAL A 111 4.40 -5.75 -15.21
CA VAL A 111 4.49 -4.29 -15.30
C VAL A 111 3.19 -3.73 -15.86
N LEU A 112 2.76 -4.15 -17.05
CA LEU A 112 1.54 -3.64 -17.68
C LEU A 112 0.30 -3.80 -16.78
N PHE A 113 0.19 -4.92 -16.09
CA PHE A 113 -0.89 -5.17 -15.15
C PHE A 113 -0.79 -4.24 -13.92
N SER A 114 0.43 -3.98 -13.42
CA SER A 114 0.66 -3.02 -12.33
C SER A 114 0.28 -1.59 -12.73
N ILE A 115 0.64 -1.18 -13.95
CA ILE A 115 0.25 0.12 -14.52
C ILE A 115 -1.28 0.22 -14.66
N SER A 116 -1.91 -0.83 -15.21
CA SER A 116 -3.35 -0.88 -15.42
C SER A 116 -4.14 -0.94 -14.11
N SER A 117 -3.60 -1.57 -13.06
CA SER A 117 -4.24 -1.73 -11.75
C SER A 117 -4.40 -0.40 -10.98
N GLN A 118 -3.71 0.67 -11.39
CA GLN A 118 -3.93 2.01 -10.83
C GLN A 118 -4.82 2.89 -11.70
N ASN A 119 -4.89 2.62 -13.01
CA ASN A 119 -5.53 3.53 -13.97
C ASN A 119 -6.93 3.08 -14.43
N LEU A 120 -7.17 1.76 -14.55
CA LEU A 120 -8.38 1.21 -15.18
C LEU A 120 -9.39 0.64 -14.18
N LEU A 121 -8.92 0.03 -13.10
CA LEU A 121 -9.74 -0.49 -12.00
C LEU A 121 -9.04 -0.09 -10.69
N PRO A 122 -9.70 0.57 -9.72
CA PRO A 122 -9.07 1.02 -8.48
C PRO A 122 -8.85 -0.15 -7.50
N VAL A 123 -8.08 -1.16 -7.91
CA VAL A 123 -7.81 -2.41 -7.16
C VAL A 123 -6.34 -2.54 -6.73
N HIS A 124 -5.56 -1.47 -6.81
CA HIS A 124 -4.12 -1.42 -6.51
C HIS A 124 -3.71 -2.11 -5.18
N ILE A 125 -4.61 -2.10 -4.22
CA ILE A 125 -4.50 -2.73 -2.91
C ILE A 125 -4.63 -4.27 -2.98
N ALA A 126 -5.63 -4.73 -3.73
CA ALA A 126 -6.06 -6.12 -3.82
C ALA A 126 -5.31 -6.91 -4.89
N PHE A 127 -4.69 -6.20 -5.81
CA PHE A 127 -4.06 -6.76 -7.00
C PHE A 127 -2.93 -7.75 -6.67
N ILE A 128 -2.03 -7.41 -5.75
CA ILE A 128 -0.87 -8.26 -5.42
C ILE A 128 -1.33 -9.60 -4.81
N PRO A 129 -2.20 -9.64 -3.79
CA PRO A 129 -2.77 -10.89 -3.27
C PRO A 129 -3.50 -11.73 -4.33
N ILE A 130 -4.10 -11.11 -5.36
CA ILE A 130 -4.84 -11.84 -6.38
C ILE A 130 -3.91 -12.43 -7.44
N VAL A 131 -2.89 -11.70 -7.86
CA VAL A 131 -2.05 -12.05 -9.02
C VAL A 131 -0.80 -12.84 -8.64
N VAL A 132 -0.18 -12.58 -7.49
CA VAL A 132 1.04 -13.28 -7.10
C VAL A 132 0.83 -14.78 -6.82
N PRO A 133 -0.22 -15.23 -6.09
CA PRO A 133 -0.36 -16.66 -5.77
C PRO A 133 -0.54 -17.56 -7.01
N PRO A 134 -1.35 -17.21 -8.03
CA PRO A 134 -1.46 -17.99 -9.26
C PRO A 134 -0.17 -18.12 -10.06
N LEU A 135 0.71 -17.11 -9.99
CA LEU A 135 1.97 -17.10 -10.73
C LEU A 135 3.14 -17.72 -9.94
N LEU A 136 2.98 -17.99 -8.64
CA LEU A 136 4.05 -18.48 -7.78
C LEU A 136 4.61 -19.83 -8.24
N SER A 137 3.74 -20.74 -8.68
CA SER A 137 4.12 -22.04 -9.24
C SER A 137 4.90 -21.89 -10.56
N ILE A 138 4.56 -20.89 -11.39
CA ILE A 138 5.27 -20.54 -12.63
C ILE A 138 6.65 -19.97 -12.29
N PHE A 139 6.75 -19.07 -11.31
CA PHE A 139 8.01 -18.48 -10.88
C PHE A 139 8.98 -19.55 -10.35
N ASN A 140 8.49 -20.48 -9.53
CA ASN A 140 9.29 -21.59 -9.03
C ASN A 140 9.82 -22.48 -10.16
N ARG A 141 8.99 -22.78 -11.17
CA ARG A 141 9.40 -23.60 -12.33
C ARG A 141 10.44 -22.91 -13.23
N LEU A 142 10.34 -21.59 -13.37
CA LEU A 142 11.26 -20.78 -14.15
C LEU A 142 12.51 -20.36 -13.36
N ASN A 143 12.63 -20.72 -12.07
CA ASN A 143 13.65 -20.22 -11.15
C ASN A 143 13.74 -18.69 -11.18
N ILE A 144 12.60 -18.02 -11.09
CA ILE A 144 12.53 -16.56 -10.96
C ILE A 144 12.62 -16.20 -9.48
N ASP A 145 13.53 -15.27 -9.14
CA ASP A 145 13.62 -14.75 -7.78
C ASP A 145 12.36 -13.92 -7.44
N ARG A 146 11.71 -14.28 -6.33
CA ARG A 146 10.51 -13.60 -5.81
C ARG A 146 10.80 -12.13 -5.48
N ARG A 147 12.05 -11.81 -5.14
CA ARG A 147 12.51 -10.43 -4.89
C ARG A 147 12.45 -9.58 -6.16
N ALA A 148 12.87 -10.12 -7.30
CA ALA A 148 12.82 -9.42 -8.58
C ALA A 148 11.37 -9.12 -8.98
N VAL A 149 10.46 -10.08 -8.78
CA VAL A 149 9.01 -9.88 -9.01
C VAL A 149 8.47 -8.76 -8.12
N ALA A 150 8.81 -8.74 -6.84
CA ALA A 150 8.40 -7.67 -5.93
C ALA A 150 8.93 -6.31 -6.39
N CYS A 151 10.21 -6.20 -6.75
CA CYS A 151 10.79 -4.96 -7.26
C CYS A 151 10.10 -4.47 -8.54
N VAL A 152 9.80 -5.36 -9.49
CA VAL A 152 9.11 -5.02 -10.74
C VAL A 152 7.68 -4.55 -10.48
N LEU A 153 6.95 -5.22 -9.59
CA LEU A 153 5.60 -4.82 -9.18
C LEU A 153 5.63 -3.47 -8.47
N THR A 154 6.50 -3.28 -7.47
CA THR A 154 6.63 -2.01 -6.75
C THR A 154 7.05 -0.88 -7.69
N PHE A 155 8.00 -1.12 -8.59
CA PHE A 155 8.39 -0.14 -9.60
C PHE A 155 7.21 0.21 -10.51
N GLY A 156 6.49 -0.78 -11.04
CA GLY A 156 5.32 -0.58 -11.89
C GLY A 156 4.19 0.20 -11.18
N LEU A 157 4.03 0.01 -9.86
CA LEU A 157 3.00 0.69 -9.05
C LEU A 157 3.44 2.11 -8.64
N THR A 158 4.66 2.28 -8.12
CA THR A 158 5.14 3.56 -7.62
C THR A 158 5.52 4.53 -8.74
N ALA A 159 6.16 4.03 -9.80
CA ALA A 159 6.57 4.89 -10.92
C ALA A 159 5.35 5.43 -11.67
N THR A 160 4.29 4.65 -11.85
CA THR A 160 3.07 5.12 -12.53
C THR A 160 2.31 6.15 -11.74
N TYR A 161 2.14 5.93 -10.43
CA TYR A 161 1.57 6.91 -9.53
C TYR A 161 2.30 8.26 -9.56
N MET A 162 3.63 8.24 -9.76
CA MET A 162 4.47 9.44 -9.68
C MET A 162 4.70 10.14 -11.03
N LEU A 163 4.73 9.40 -12.15
CA LEU A 163 5.04 9.94 -13.49
C LEU A 163 3.82 10.18 -14.38
N LEU A 164 2.71 9.46 -14.19
CA LEU A 164 1.56 9.52 -15.11
C LEU A 164 0.37 10.28 -14.46
N PRO A 165 -0.04 11.44 -15.02
CA PRO A 165 -1.19 12.21 -14.52
C PRO A 165 -2.53 11.63 -15.00
N VAL A 166 -2.71 10.31 -14.85
CA VAL A 166 -3.90 9.57 -15.26
C VAL A 166 -4.33 8.65 -14.11
N GLY A 167 -5.64 8.47 -13.88
CA GLY A 167 -6.17 7.66 -12.78
C GLY A 167 -5.86 8.24 -11.40
N PHE A 168 -5.21 7.47 -10.53
CA PHE A 168 -4.83 7.90 -9.17
C PHE A 168 -3.89 9.11 -9.13
N GLY A 169 -3.03 9.31 -10.14
CA GLY A 169 -2.18 10.51 -10.23
C GLY A 169 -3.01 11.79 -10.36
N LYS A 170 -4.12 11.75 -11.12
CA LYS A 170 -5.09 12.86 -11.22
C LYS A 170 -5.84 13.05 -9.90
N ILE A 171 -6.30 11.96 -9.28
CA ILE A 171 -6.96 12.01 -7.96
C ILE A 171 -6.00 12.62 -6.93
N PHE A 172 -4.72 12.27 -6.91
CA PHE A 172 -3.76 12.87 -5.99
C PHE A 172 -3.58 14.37 -6.23
N ILE A 173 -3.44 14.79 -7.48
CA ILE A 173 -3.28 16.20 -7.84
C ILE A 173 -4.54 17.02 -7.48
N GLU A 174 -5.74 16.56 -7.86
CA GLU A 174 -7.00 17.27 -7.59
C GLU A 174 -7.44 17.18 -6.12
N SER A 175 -7.31 16.02 -5.48
CA SER A 175 -7.86 15.79 -4.13
C SER A 175 -6.94 16.30 -3.02
N ILE A 176 -5.63 16.27 -3.25
CA ILE A 176 -4.63 16.55 -2.20
C ILE A 176 -3.90 17.86 -2.52
N LEU A 177 -3.25 17.98 -3.68
CA LEU A 177 -2.49 19.20 -4.02
C LEU A 177 -3.38 20.44 -4.18
N VAL A 178 -4.47 20.34 -4.93
CA VAL A 178 -5.42 21.47 -5.11
C VAL A 178 -6.16 21.77 -3.81
N LYS A 179 -6.60 20.74 -3.06
CA LYS A 179 -7.30 20.94 -1.78
C LYS A 179 -6.40 21.59 -0.73
N ILE A 180 -5.11 21.23 -0.66
CA ILE A 180 -4.14 21.86 0.23
C ILE A 180 -3.89 23.31 -0.20
N SER A 181 -3.70 23.59 -1.50
CA SER A 181 -3.52 24.98 -1.98
C SER A 181 -4.73 25.86 -1.65
N ILE A 182 -5.95 25.39 -1.94
CA ILE A 182 -7.19 26.13 -1.63
C ILE A 182 -7.38 26.29 -0.11
N ARG A 183 -7.07 25.26 0.69
CA ARG A 183 -7.14 25.34 2.16
C ARG A 183 -6.15 26.37 2.69
N GLN A 184 -4.93 26.40 2.15
CA GLN A 184 -3.86 27.30 2.53
C GLN A 184 -4.18 28.76 2.15
N GLU A 185 -4.80 28.97 0.98
CA GLU A 185 -5.31 30.26 0.54
C GLU A 185 -6.46 30.73 1.43
N ARG A 186 -7.38 29.83 1.83
CA ARG A 186 -8.49 30.14 2.73
C ARG A 186 -8.03 30.48 4.16
N THR A 187 -7.01 29.80 4.71
CA THR A 187 -6.42 30.16 6.01
C THR A 187 -5.64 31.47 5.95
N LEU A 188 -4.98 31.79 4.83
CA LEU A 188 -4.30 33.08 4.64
C LEU A 188 -5.30 34.23 4.53
N VAL A 189 -6.42 34.03 3.84
CA VAL A 189 -7.52 35.02 3.77
C VAL A 189 -8.17 35.21 5.14
N TYR A 190 -8.45 34.14 5.89
CA TYR A 190 -9.04 34.25 7.24
C TYR A 190 -8.12 34.98 8.23
N LYS A 191 -6.81 34.72 8.16
CA LYS A 191 -5.79 35.40 8.97
C LYS A 191 -5.59 36.87 8.58
N ARG A 192 -5.97 37.25 7.36
CA ARG A 192 -5.95 38.64 6.85
C ARG A 192 -7.27 39.38 7.11
N MET A 193 -8.39 38.66 7.29
CA MET A 193 -9.70 39.22 7.67
C MET A 193 -9.88 39.39 9.18
N LEU A 194 -9.06 38.75 10.03
CA LEU A 194 -9.03 39.07 11.45
C LEU A 194 -8.41 40.47 11.65
N PRO A 195 -9.12 41.42 12.29
CA PRO A 195 -8.56 42.74 12.55
C PRO A 195 -7.29 42.61 13.40
N LYS A 196 -6.24 43.35 13.02
CA LYS A 196 -4.94 43.39 13.70
C LYS A 196 -4.98 44.07 15.09
N TYR A 197 -5.99 43.82 15.90
CA TYR A 197 -6.11 44.36 17.25
C TYR A 197 -6.62 43.30 18.21
N LEU A 198 -5.70 42.44 18.66
CA LEU A 198 -5.51 41.96 20.03
C LEU A 198 -4.21 41.16 20.12
#